data_AF-A0A928GG39-F1
#
_entry.id   AF-A0A928GG39-F1
#
_cell.length_a   1.000
_cell.length_b   1.000
_cell.length_c   1.000
_cell.angle_alpha   90.00
_cell.angle_beta   90.00
_cell.angle_gamma   90.00
#
_symmetry.space_group_name_H-M   'P 1'
#
loop_
_entity.id
_entity.type
_entity.pdbx_description
1 polymer ?
#
loop_
_entity_poly.entity_id
_entity_poly.type
_entity_poly.pdbx_seq_one_letter_code
_entity_poly.pdbx_strand_id
1 'polypeptide(L)' 'MFLDPAPSAQVDGPSITISVEGKTVIVTGAQGKVLQVISLTGNILESYNIESPNERVNLNLTKGCYILKVDKVVRKVSIQ' A
#
# COMPACT_ATOMS: atom_id res chain seq x y z
N MET A 1 -12.37 22.82 -38.08
CA MET A 1 -12.72 21.74 -37.12
C MET A 1 -11.41 21.34 -36.46
N PHE A 2 -11.12 21.91 -35.29
CA PHE A 2 -9.89 21.61 -34.55
C PHE A 2 -10.22 20.41 -33.65
N LEU A 3 -9.54 19.29 -33.86
CA LEU A 3 -9.63 18.14 -32.96
C LEU A 3 -8.87 18.47 -31.67
N ASP A 4 -9.57 18.43 -30.54
CA ASP A 4 -8.93 18.39 -29.22
C ASP A 4 -8.09 17.12 -29.09
N PRO A 5 -6.82 17.20 -28.63
CA PRO A 5 -6.06 16.01 -28.31
C PRO A 5 -6.67 15.34 -27.07
N ALA A 6 -7.01 14.06 -27.21
CA ALA A 6 -7.47 13.24 -26.09
C ALA A 6 -6.49 13.35 -24.91
N PRO A 7 -6.98 13.40 -23.65
CA PRO A 7 -6.12 13.52 -22.50
C PRO A 7 -5.17 12.32 -22.50
N SER A 8 -3.88 12.63 -22.58
CA SER A 8 -2.78 11.70 -22.41
C SER A 8 -3.04 10.86 -21.17
N ALA A 9 -3.44 9.61 -21.37
CA ALA A 9 -3.50 8.60 -20.34
C ALA A 9 -2.09 8.54 -19.75
N GLN A 10 -1.94 9.11 -18.56
CA GLN A 10 -0.70 9.10 -17.81
C GLN A 10 -0.42 7.63 -17.53
N VAL A 11 0.47 7.03 -18.31
CA VAL A 11 1.02 5.71 -18.00
C VAL A 11 1.95 5.96 -16.83
N ASP A 12 1.35 6.12 -15.64
CA ASP A 12 2.09 5.97 -14.39
C ASP A 12 2.76 4.60 -14.49
N GLY A 13 4.08 4.57 -14.27
CA GLY A 13 4.80 3.31 -14.08
C GLY A 13 4.15 2.49 -12.95
N PRO A 14 4.65 1.29 -12.62
CA PRO A 14 4.06 0.47 -11.56
C PRO A 14 4.04 1.28 -10.24
N SER A 15 2.90 1.89 -9.95
CA SER A 15 2.72 2.77 -8.82
C SER A 15 2.33 1.89 -7.64
N ILE A 16 3.16 1.92 -6.61
CA ILE A 16 2.91 1.14 -5.40
C ILE A 16 1.57 1.60 -4.82
N THR A 17 0.59 0.71 -4.79
CA THR A 17 -0.74 0.99 -4.26
C THR A 17 -0.98 0.12 -3.04
N ILE A 18 -1.51 0.74 -1.99
CA ILE A 18 -1.85 0.07 -0.73
C ILE A 18 -3.35 0.25 -0.49
N SER A 19 -4.09 -0.85 -0.54
CA SER A 19 -5.51 -0.91 -0.25
C SER A 19 -5.75 -1.72 1.02
N VAL A 20 -6.76 -1.37 1.80
CA VAL A 20 -7.10 -2.08 3.04
C VAL A 20 -8.57 -2.50 3.00
N GLU A 21 -8.80 -3.79 3.18
CA GLU A 21 -10.11 -4.42 3.27
C GLU A 21 -10.23 -5.11 4.64
N GLY A 22 -10.82 -4.39 5.60
CA GLY A 22 -10.93 -4.86 6.98
C GLY A 22 -9.56 -5.01 7.64
N LYS A 23 -9.11 -6.26 7.81
CA LYS A 23 -7.77 -6.61 8.34
C LYS A 23 -6.77 -7.03 7.26
N THR A 24 -7.22 -7.11 6.01
CA THR A 24 -6.36 -7.52 4.90
C THR A 24 -5.85 -6.30 4.18
N VAL A 25 -4.54 -6.24 3.97
CA VAL A 25 -3.88 -5.23 3.16
C VAL A 25 -3.54 -5.84 1.81
N ILE A 26 -3.95 -5.18 0.74
CA ILE A 26 -3.62 -5.54 -0.62
C ILE A 26 -2.56 -4.55 -1.08
N VAL A 27 -1.36 -5.05 -1.34
CA VAL A 27 -0.25 -4.25 -1.87
C VAL A 27 -0.03 -4.66 -3.32
N THR A 28 -0.04 -3.68 -4.22
CA THR A 28 0.25 -3.90 -5.64
C THR A 28 1.42 -3.05 -6.11
N GLY A 29 2.19 -3.55 -7.08
CA GLY A 29 3.35 -2.85 -7.63
C GLY A 29 4.57 -2.77 -6.69
N ALA A 30 4.57 -3.54 -5.59
CA ALA A 30 5.62 -3.52 -4.56
C ALA A 30 6.50 -4.80 -4.55
N GLN A 31 6.57 -5.54 -5.65
CA GLN A 31 7.39 -6.75 -5.74
C GLN A 31 8.86 -6.46 -5.39
N GLY A 32 9.44 -7.29 -4.51
CA GLY A 32 10.80 -7.14 -4.00
C GLY A 32 10.96 -6.03 -2.95
N LYS A 33 9.85 -5.45 -2.45
CA LYS A 33 9.85 -4.44 -1.38
C LYS A 33 9.33 -5.04 -0.08
N VAL A 34 9.54 -4.29 1.01
CA VAL A 34 9.08 -4.67 2.35
C VAL A 34 7.93 -3.76 2.76
N LEU A 35 6.81 -4.35 3.12
CA LEU A 35 5.71 -3.70 3.83
C LEU A 35 6.04 -3.68 5.32
N GLN A 36 6.14 -2.49 5.90
CA GLN A 36 6.32 -2.29 7.32
C GLN A 36 5.02 -1.78 7.94
N VAL A 37 4.62 -2.42 9.02
CA VAL A 37 3.49 -2.01 9.86
C VAL A 37 4.03 -1.28 11.07
N ILE A 38 3.67 -0.01 11.21
CA ILE A 38 4.19 0.88 12.25
C ILE A 38 3.01 1.35 13.11
N SER A 39 3.17 1.32 14.43
CA SER A 39 2.20 1.90 15.37
C SER A 39 2.18 3.43 15.29
N LEU A 40 1.14 4.07 15.82
CA LEU A 40 1.13 5.54 15.96
C LEU A 40 2.28 6.09 16.81
N THR A 41 2.83 5.28 17.72
CA THR A 41 4.01 5.63 18.52
C THR A 41 5.34 5.48 17.78
N GLY A 42 5.32 5.02 16.52
CA GLY A 42 6.50 4.87 15.67
C GLY A 42 7.23 3.53 15.80
N ASN A 43 6.67 2.57 16.54
CA ASN A 43 7.26 1.23 16.68
C ASN A 43 6.88 0.37 15.49
N ILE A 44 7.86 -0.34 14.91
CA ILE A 44 7.60 -1.35 13.88
C ILE A 44 7.03 -2.58 14.58
N LEU A 45 5.78 -2.93 14.25
CA LEU A 45 5.10 -4.08 14.81
C LEU A 45 5.40 -5.33 13.99
N GLU A 46 5.27 -5.22 12.66
CA GLU A 46 5.43 -6.34 11.73
C GLU A 46 6.09 -5.88 10.43
N SER A 47 6.72 -6.81 9.71
CA SER A 47 7.32 -6.58 8.40
C SER A 47 7.09 -7.77 7.50
N TYR A 48 6.63 -7.51 6.28
CA TYR A 48 6.29 -8.51 5.28
C TYR A 48 7.06 -8.24 4.00
N ASN A 49 7.75 -9.26 3.50
CA ASN A 49 8.43 -9.20 2.21
C ASN A 49 7.40 -9.48 1.12
N ILE A 50 7.21 -8.52 0.22
CA ILE A 50 6.29 -8.64 -0.89
C ILE A 50 7.04 -9.27 -2.06
N GLU A 51 6.76 -10.53 -2.35
CA GLU A 51 7.39 -11.28 -3.44
C GLU A 51 6.56 -11.24 -4.72
N SER A 52 5.25 -10.96 -4.59
CA SER A 52 4.32 -10.92 -5.70
C SER A 52 3.99 -9.48 -6.14
N PRO A 53 3.69 -9.23 -7.43
CA PRO A 53 3.26 -7.92 -7.90
C PRO A 53 1.88 -7.50 -7.35
N ASN A 54 1.08 -8.47 -6.87
CA ASN A 54 -0.15 -8.26 -6.14
C ASN A 54 -0.17 -9.26 -4.98
N GLU A 55 -0.03 -8.76 -3.76
CA GLU A 55 0.06 -9.58 -2.56
C GLU A 55 -0.97 -9.14 -1.53
N ARG A 56 -1.59 -10.14 -0.90
CA ARG A 56 -2.58 -9.94 0.16
C ARG A 56 -1.97 -10.35 1.49
N VAL A 57 -1.74 -9.36 2.34
CA VAL A 57 -1.17 -9.55 3.67
C VAL A 57 -2.30 -9.41 4.68
N ASN A 58 -2.57 -10.47 5.44
CA ASN A 58 -3.52 -10.38 6.56
C ASN A 58 -2.78 -9.83 7.78
N LEU A 59 -3.19 -8.66 8.25
CA LEU A 59 -2.64 -8.05 9.46
C LEU A 59 -3.35 -8.64 10.67
N ASN A 60 -2.61 -9.40 11.49
CA ASN A 60 -3.13 -9.93 12.74
C ASN A 60 -3.11 -8.88 13.87
N LEU A 61 -3.61 -7.68 13.57
CA LEU A 61 -3.58 -6.54 14.49
C LEU A 61 -4.94 -6.36 15.17
N THR A 62 -4.89 -5.83 16.39
CA THR A 62 -6.07 -5.37 17.12
C THR A 62 -6.63 -4.10 16.49
N LYS A 63 -7.90 -3.78 16.77
CA LYS A 63 -8.52 -2.53 16.33
C LYS A 63 -7.65 -1.34 16.76
N GLY A 64 -7.43 -0.41 15.84
CA GLY A 64 -6.52 0.71 16.08
C GLY A 64 -6.05 1.39 14.80
N CYS A 65 -5.21 2.39 14.99
CA CYS A 65 -4.62 3.14 13.89
C CYS A 65 -3.17 2.70 13.68
N TYR A 66 -2.81 2.48 12.42
CA TYR A 66 -1.50 2.02 12.02
C TYR A 66 -1.01 2.81 10.80
N ILE A 67 0.29 2.78 10.61
CA ILE A 67 0.99 3.36 9.47
C ILE A 67 1.58 2.21 8.68
N LEU A 68 1.12 2.05 7.45
CA LEU A 68 1.70 1.10 6.50
C LEU A 68 2.71 1.84 5.65
N LYS A 69 3.92 1.32 5.57
CA LYS A 69 5.00 1.88 4.77
C LYS A 69 5.53 0.83 3.81
N VAL A 70 5.60 1.19 2.53
CA VAL A 70 6.22 0.37 1.49
C VAL A 70 7.13 1.30 0.70
N ASP A 71 8.44 1.11 0.82
CA ASP A 71 9.45 1.95 0.16
C ASP A 71 9.24 3.45 0.47
N LYS A 72 8.78 4.24 -0.50
CA LYS A 72 8.44 5.68 -0.35
C LYS A 72 6.96 5.95 -0.06
N VAL A 73 6.09 4.96 -0.21
CA VAL A 73 4.65 5.11 -0.01
C VAL A 73 4.30 4.86 1.45
N VAL A 74 3.63 5.82 2.08
CA VAL A 74 3.18 5.74 3.47
C VAL A 74 1.68 6.01 3.52
N ARG A 75 0.93 5.13 4.20
CA ARG A 75 -0.52 5.21 4.31
C ARG A 75 -0.94 5.02 5.76
N LYS A 76 -1.67 5.98 6.32
CA LYS A 76 -2.35 5.82 7.60
C LYS A 76 -3.64 5.02 7.38
N VAL A 77 -3.86 4.00 8.19
CA VAL A 77 -5.02 3.13 8.11
C VAL A 77 -5.62 2.94 9.50
N SER A 78 -6.94 2.80 9.54
CA SER A 78 -7.68 2.51 10.77
C SER A 78 -8.31 1.13 10.63
N ILE A 79 -7.81 0.16 11.40
CA ILE A 79 -8.38 -1.18 11.49
C ILE A 79 -9.54 -1.13 12.48
N GLN A 80 -10.73 -1.48 12.01
CA GLN A 80 -11.98 -1.45 12.77
C GLN A 80 -12.40 -2.80 13.32
#